data_AF-A0A382G0C4-F1
#
_entry.id   AF-A0A382G0C4-F1
#
_cell.length_a   1.000
_cell.length_b   1.000
_cell.length_c   1.000
_cell.angle_alpha   90.00
_cell.angle_beta   90.00
_cell.angle_gamma   90.00
#
_symmetry.space_group_name_H-M   'P 1'
#
loop_
_entity.id
_entity.type
_entity.pdbx_description
1 polymer ?
#
loop_
_entity_poly.entity_id
_entity_poly.type
_entity_poly.pdbx_seq_one_letter_code
_entity_poly.pdbx_strand_id
1 'polypeptide(L)'
;MKTLQNLAVGLILLVAVLLFTGVGVLGPQWVTDNIILKIVTLPEDVPEPVFDKTPVSQEMADSLITGAGIRKHVSRLASLPSRVAGYPGNRIAMEYVRDQFAAVGLDDVTVEPFKVMSPVDNGFTLVIQSADTTTIKVYQLWPNLIRLNSFPDGISGPFLYGGKGEFSALNGKQVDGSIVLMDFDCQD
;
A
#
# COMPACT_ATOMS: atom_id res chain seq x y z
N MET A 1 34.28 -27.32 28.82
CA MET A 1 33.64 -26.07 28.32
C MET A 1 33.13 -26.20 26.89
N LYS A 2 33.97 -26.53 25.88
CA LYS A 2 33.53 -26.66 24.47
C LYS A 2 32.40 -27.69 24.24
N THR A 3 32.43 -28.82 24.92
CA THR A 3 31.39 -29.86 24.83
C THR A 3 30.02 -29.39 25.36
N LEU A 4 30.00 -28.62 26.44
CA LEU A 4 28.76 -28.06 27.00
C LEU A 4 28.17 -26.98 26.07
N GLN A 5 29.03 -26.14 25.47
CA GLN A 5 28.61 -25.13 24.50
C GLN A 5 28.05 -25.78 23.23
N ASN A 6 28.69 -26.82 22.71
CA ASN A 6 28.20 -27.54 21.52
C ASN A 6 26.86 -28.23 21.78
N LEU A 7 26.65 -28.76 23.00
CA LEU A 7 25.37 -29.35 23.39
C LEU A 7 24.25 -28.30 23.45
N ALA A 8 24.54 -27.13 24.03
CA ALA A 8 23.59 -26.02 24.10
C ALA A 8 23.21 -25.50 22.70
N VAL A 9 24.20 -25.32 21.81
CA VAL A 9 23.96 -24.92 20.42
C VAL A 9 23.14 -25.97 19.68
N GLY A 10 23.45 -27.26 19.86
CA GLY A 10 22.68 -28.35 19.27
C GLY A 10 21.21 -28.38 19.71
N LEU A 11 20.96 -28.11 21.00
CA LEU A 11 19.60 -28.05 21.55
C LEU A 11 18.81 -26.86 20.98
N ILE A 12 19.44 -25.69 20.86
CA ILE A 12 18.82 -24.49 20.27
C ILE A 12 18.45 -24.75 18.81
N LEU A 13 19.35 -25.37 18.04
CA LEU A 13 19.10 -25.71 16.63
C LEU A 13 17.96 -26.73 16.50
N LEU A 14 17.89 -27.73 17.38
CA LEU A 14 16.81 -28.70 17.40
C LEU A 14 15.45 -28.02 17.66
N VAL A 15 15.38 -27.13 18.65
CA VAL A 15 14.17 -26.37 18.96
C VAL A 15 13.76 -25.48 17.80
N ALA A 16 14.72 -24.80 17.16
CA ALA A 16 14.45 -23.96 15.99
C ALA A 16 13.89 -24.79 14.82
N VAL A 17 14.47 -25.95 14.52
CA VAL A 17 13.98 -26.85 13.47
C VAL A 17 12.57 -27.36 13.78
N LEU A 18 12.30 -27.77 15.03
CA LEU A 18 10.97 -28.23 15.45
C LEU A 18 9.91 -27.13 15.37
N LEU A 19 10.25 -25.90 15.72
CA LEU A 19 9.36 -24.75 15.57
C LEU A 19 9.09 -24.46 14.09
N PHE A 20 10.12 -24.47 13.25
CA PHE A 20 9.99 -24.17 11.82
C PHE A 20 9.17 -25.24 11.08
N THR A 21 9.41 -26.52 11.37
CA THR A 21 8.59 -27.62 10.82
C THR A 21 7.17 -27.60 11.38
N GLY A 22 7.00 -27.30 12.67
CA GLY A 22 5.70 -27.10 13.29
C GLY A 22 4.87 -26.02 12.60
N VAL A 23 5.47 -24.87 12.29
CA VAL A 23 4.80 -23.78 11.56
C VAL A 23 4.43 -24.22 10.14
N GLY A 24 5.33 -24.93 9.45
CA GLY A 24 5.08 -25.42 8.09
C GLY A 24 3.98 -26.47 7.99
N VAL A 25 3.80 -27.31 9.01
CA VAL A 25 2.84 -28.44 8.99
C VAL A 25 1.51 -28.09 9.67
N LEU A 26 1.56 -27.43 10.83
CA LEU A 26 0.38 -27.16 11.68
C LEU A 26 -0.14 -25.72 11.52
N GLY A 27 0.61 -24.88 10.83
CA GLY A 27 0.30 -23.47 10.64
C GLY A 27 0.78 -22.60 11.80
N PRO A 28 1.04 -21.31 11.53
CA PRO A 28 1.60 -20.38 12.52
C PRO A 28 0.66 -20.12 13.71
N GLN A 29 -0.67 -20.12 13.49
CA GLN A 29 -1.66 -19.91 14.55
C GLN A 29 -1.57 -20.98 15.64
N TRP A 30 -1.58 -22.26 15.24
CA TRP A 30 -1.55 -23.38 16.18
C TRP A 30 -0.28 -23.39 17.04
N VAL A 31 0.88 -23.14 16.41
CA VAL A 31 2.18 -23.06 17.11
C VAL A 31 2.18 -21.90 18.11
N THR A 32 1.62 -20.76 17.72
CA THR A 32 1.52 -19.58 18.59
C THR A 32 0.70 -19.90 19.84
N ASP A 33 -0.52 -20.43 19.66
CA ASP A 33 -1.45 -20.66 20.78
C ASP A 33 -1.01 -21.80 21.71
N ASN A 34 -0.41 -22.86 21.15
CA ASN A 34 -0.14 -24.09 21.90
C ASN A 34 1.29 -24.20 22.43
N ILE A 35 2.24 -23.45 21.87
CA ILE A 35 3.65 -23.53 22.23
C ILE A 35 4.16 -22.17 22.73
N ILE A 36 4.04 -21.12 21.91
CA ILE A 36 4.66 -19.81 22.22
C ILE A 36 3.97 -19.15 23.42
N LEU A 37 2.64 -19.01 23.39
CA LEU A 37 1.87 -18.33 24.44
C LEU A 37 1.89 -19.04 25.81
N LYS A 38 2.34 -20.31 25.86
CA LYS A 38 2.52 -21.04 27.12
C LYS A 38 3.83 -20.71 27.84
N ILE A 39 4.79 -20.10 27.14
CA ILE A 39 6.14 -19.84 27.64
C ILE A 39 6.46 -18.34 27.60
N VAL A 40 5.80 -17.60 26.71
CA VAL A 40 5.94 -16.15 26.54
C VAL A 40 4.59 -15.50 26.80
N THR A 41 4.54 -14.58 27.76
CA THR A 41 3.43 -13.65 27.89
C THR A 41 3.63 -12.55 26.85
N LEU A 42 2.71 -12.43 25.90
CA LEU A 42 2.68 -11.23 25.05
C LEU A 42 2.47 -10.01 25.94
N PRO A 43 2.99 -8.82 25.57
CA PRO A 43 2.56 -7.58 26.20
C PRO A 43 1.03 -7.58 26.22
N GLU A 44 0.42 -7.15 27.32
CA GLU A 44 -1.03 -6.95 27.32
C GLU A 44 -1.39 -6.13 26.09
N ASP A 45 -2.36 -6.63 25.31
CA ASP A 45 -2.96 -5.85 24.25
C ASP A 45 -3.31 -4.47 24.83
N VAL A 46 -3.11 -3.42 24.04
CA VAL A 46 -3.54 -2.07 24.42
C VAL A 46 -4.96 -2.22 24.98
N PRO A 47 -5.20 -1.88 26.26
CA PRO A 47 -6.45 -2.20 26.91
C PRO A 47 -7.58 -1.71 26.00
N GLU A 48 -8.53 -2.60 25.73
CA GLU A 48 -9.61 -2.24 24.82
C GLU A 48 -10.20 -0.91 25.29
N PRO A 49 -10.42 0.04 24.37
CA PRO A 49 -10.95 1.33 24.75
C PRO A 49 -12.25 1.12 25.51
N VAL A 50 -12.25 1.50 26.80
CA VAL A 50 -13.45 1.46 27.62
C VAL A 50 -14.33 2.61 27.16
N PHE A 51 -15.30 2.29 26.31
CA PHE A 51 -16.30 3.24 25.90
C PHE A 51 -17.31 3.41 27.03
N ASP A 52 -17.31 4.58 27.66
CA ASP A 52 -18.29 4.97 28.70
C ASP A 52 -19.71 5.22 28.13
N LYS A 53 -19.94 4.83 26.87
CA LYS A 53 -21.20 5.04 26.16
C LYS A 53 -21.80 3.69 25.79
N THR A 54 -23.09 3.53 26.10
CA THR A 54 -23.86 2.36 25.68
C THR A 54 -23.76 2.20 24.16
N PRO A 55 -23.44 1.00 23.66
CA PRO A 55 -23.42 0.74 22.22
C PRO A 55 -24.77 1.09 21.60
N VAL A 56 -24.72 1.70 20.42
CA VAL A 56 -25.91 1.99 19.63
C VAL A 56 -26.57 0.67 19.23
N SER A 57 -27.89 0.56 19.30
CA SER A 57 -28.58 -0.64 18.82
C SER A 57 -28.39 -0.82 17.31
N GLN A 58 -28.43 -2.06 16.82
CA GLN A 58 -28.33 -2.32 15.38
C GLN A 58 -29.42 -1.58 14.59
N GLU A 59 -30.64 -1.55 15.11
CA GLU A 59 -31.76 -0.82 14.50
C GLU A 59 -31.49 0.68 14.38
N MET A 60 -30.89 1.28 15.42
CA MET A 60 -30.49 2.68 15.38
C MET A 60 -29.35 2.90 14.40
N ALA A 61 -28.35 2.01 14.36
CA ALA A 61 -27.27 2.07 13.38
C ALA A 61 -27.80 2.00 11.94
N ASP A 62 -28.71 1.07 11.65
CA ASP A 62 -29.33 0.92 10.34
C ASP A 62 -30.16 2.15 9.94
N SER A 63 -30.81 2.80 10.92
CA SER A 63 -31.55 4.04 10.69
C SER A 63 -30.64 5.24 10.37
N LEU A 64 -29.42 5.27 10.93
CA LEU A 64 -28.46 6.36 10.77
C LEU A 64 -27.58 6.16 9.52
N ILE A 65 -27.22 4.91 9.20
CA ILE A 65 -26.34 4.54 8.08
C ILE A 65 -27.20 4.23 6.85
N THR A 66 -27.64 5.28 6.18
CA THR A 66 -28.46 5.14 4.98
C THR A 66 -27.60 4.98 3.71
N GLY A 67 -28.10 4.22 2.73
CA GLY A 67 -27.44 4.11 1.42
C GLY A 67 -27.29 5.47 0.71
N ALA A 68 -28.21 6.41 0.94
CA ALA A 68 -28.11 7.79 0.44
C ALA A 68 -26.95 8.55 1.11
N GLY A 69 -26.77 8.40 2.42
CA GLY A 69 -25.64 8.97 3.16
C GLY A 69 -24.30 8.43 2.66
N ILE A 70 -24.18 7.11 2.51
CA ILE A 70 -22.98 6.47 1.96
C ILE A 70 -22.69 7.02 0.56
N ARG A 71 -23.68 7.04 -0.33
CA ARG A 71 -23.53 7.55 -1.69
C ARG A 71 -23.08 9.01 -1.71
N LYS A 72 -23.63 9.86 -0.84
CA LYS A 72 -23.22 11.27 -0.70
C LYS A 72 -21.72 11.37 -0.38
N HIS A 73 -21.23 10.64 0.62
CA HIS A 73 -19.82 10.69 1.02
C HIS A 73 -18.89 10.13 -0.05
N VAL A 74 -19.24 8.97 -0.63
CA VAL A 74 -18.46 8.35 -1.72
C VAL A 74 -18.38 9.27 -2.93
N SER A 75 -19.51 9.81 -3.39
CA SER A 75 -19.54 10.75 -4.52
C SER A 75 -18.69 11.99 -4.25
N ARG A 76 -18.74 12.54 -3.03
CA ARG A 76 -17.91 13.69 -2.67
C ARG A 76 -16.43 13.34 -2.72
N LEU A 77 -16.01 12.27 -2.04
CA LEU A 77 -14.59 11.87 -1.98
C LEU A 77 -14.03 11.44 -3.34
N ALA A 78 -14.86 10.84 -4.20
CA ALA A 78 -14.48 10.44 -5.56
C ALA A 78 -14.39 11.63 -6.53
N SER A 79 -15.10 12.73 -6.26
CA SER A 79 -15.03 13.96 -7.07
C SER A 79 -13.76 14.80 -6.82
N LEU A 80 -12.99 14.48 -5.77
CA LEU A 80 -11.78 15.21 -5.43
C LEU A 80 -10.64 14.83 -6.40
N PRO A 81 -9.65 15.71 -6.59
CA PRO A 81 -8.36 15.33 -7.19
C PRO A 81 -7.70 14.17 -6.43
N SER A 82 -6.57 13.66 -6.94
CA SER A 82 -5.82 12.58 -6.28
C SER A 82 -5.68 12.79 -4.76
N ARG A 83 -6.11 11.77 -4.01
CA ARG A 83 -6.10 11.76 -2.54
C ARG A 83 -4.87 11.07 -1.94
N VAL A 84 -3.90 10.72 -2.77
CA VAL A 84 -2.58 10.22 -2.35
C VAL A 84 -1.92 11.24 -1.41
N ALA A 85 -1.27 10.77 -0.35
CA ALA A 85 -0.60 11.64 0.61
C ALA A 85 0.34 12.64 -0.10
N GLY A 86 0.28 13.92 0.28
CA GLY A 86 1.04 15.00 -0.35
C GLY A 86 0.36 15.67 -1.56
N TYR A 87 -0.69 15.09 -2.14
CA TYR A 87 -1.45 15.71 -3.23
C TYR A 87 -2.52 16.67 -2.68
N PRO A 88 -2.95 17.70 -3.44
CA PRO A 88 -3.96 18.65 -2.98
C PRO A 88 -5.29 17.99 -2.56
N GLY A 89 -5.72 16.93 -3.26
CA GLY A 89 -6.95 16.20 -2.93
C GLY A 89 -6.90 15.50 -1.57
N ASN A 90 -5.70 15.14 -1.08
CA ASN A 90 -5.52 14.57 0.26
C ASN A 90 -5.91 15.56 1.36
N ARG A 91 -5.48 16.82 1.24
CA ARG A 91 -5.84 17.90 2.18
C ARG A 91 -7.34 18.15 2.18
N ILE A 92 -7.94 18.28 1.00
CA ILE A 92 -9.38 18.54 0.85
C ILE A 92 -10.21 17.38 1.44
N ALA A 93 -9.75 16.13 1.25
CA ALA A 93 -10.41 14.97 1.82
C ALA A 93 -10.34 14.95 3.36
N MET A 94 -9.17 15.30 3.94
CA MET A 94 -9.02 15.43 5.39
C MET A 94 -9.97 16.49 5.95
N GLU A 95 -10.00 17.68 5.35
CA GLU A 95 -10.90 18.77 5.75
C GLU A 95 -12.36 18.34 5.67
N TYR A 96 -12.75 17.63 4.60
CA TYR A 96 -14.10 17.09 4.47
C TYR A 96 -14.47 16.15 5.61
N VAL A 97 -13.59 15.20 5.98
CA VAL A 97 -13.84 14.26 7.08
C VAL A 97 -13.95 14.98 8.42
N ARG A 98 -13.01 15.90 8.70
CA ARG A 98 -13.05 16.76 9.90
C ARG A 98 -14.37 17.51 10.01
N ASP A 99 -14.82 18.10 8.90
CA ASP A 99 -16.06 18.87 8.86
C ASP A 99 -17.30 17.97 9.02
N GLN A 100 -17.27 16.73 8.51
CA GLN A 100 -18.33 15.76 8.79
C GLN A 100 -18.37 15.37 10.27
N PHE A 101 -17.22 15.18 10.92
CA PHE A 101 -17.13 14.88 12.35
C PHE A 101 -17.67 16.02 13.22
N ALA A 102 -17.31 17.27 12.90
CA ALA A 102 -17.88 18.44 13.57
C ALA A 102 -19.39 18.56 13.34
N ALA A 103 -19.87 18.31 12.10
CA ALA A 103 -21.28 18.43 11.76
C ALA A 103 -22.19 17.41 12.48
N VAL A 104 -21.65 16.26 12.88
CA VAL A 104 -22.39 15.26 13.67
C VAL A 104 -22.29 15.50 15.19
N GLY A 105 -21.63 16.59 15.61
CA GLY A 105 -21.56 17.00 17.01
C GLY A 105 -20.47 16.31 17.83
N LEU A 106 -19.36 15.90 17.21
CA LEU A 106 -18.18 15.47 17.98
C LEU A 106 -17.44 16.69 18.54
N ASP A 107 -17.18 16.68 19.85
CA ASP A 107 -16.62 17.83 20.58
C ASP A 107 -15.08 17.92 20.55
N ASP A 108 -14.39 16.80 20.31
CA ASP A 108 -12.91 16.71 20.33
C ASP A 108 -12.37 16.15 19.01
N VAL A 109 -12.48 16.96 17.94
CA VAL A 109 -11.97 16.62 16.61
C VAL A 109 -10.58 17.21 16.42
N THR A 110 -9.55 16.37 16.59
CA THR A 110 -8.14 16.77 16.44
C THR A 110 -7.55 16.25 15.12
N VAL A 111 -6.65 17.05 14.52
CA VAL A 111 -5.84 16.64 13.35
C VAL A 111 -4.40 16.44 13.80
N GLU A 112 -3.89 15.23 13.67
CA GLU A 112 -2.50 14.89 13.99
C GLU A 112 -1.62 14.91 12.73
N PRO A 113 -0.69 15.87 12.61
CA PRO A 113 0.20 15.92 11.46
C PRO A 113 1.39 14.96 11.64
N PHE A 114 1.71 14.23 10.58
CA PHE A 114 2.95 13.46 10.48
C PHE A 114 3.58 13.66 9.10
N LYS A 115 4.89 13.44 9.02
CA LYS A 115 5.66 13.61 7.78
C LYS A 115 5.81 12.26 7.09
N VAL A 116 5.49 12.22 5.79
CA VAL A 116 5.72 11.07 4.93
C VAL A 116 6.45 11.51 3.66
N MET A 117 7.26 10.61 3.12
CA MET A 117 7.79 10.76 1.77
C MET A 117 6.78 10.19 0.78
N SER A 118 6.39 10.98 -0.21
CA SER A 118 5.40 10.57 -1.22
C SER A 118 5.84 11.03 -2.61
N PRO A 119 5.72 10.18 -3.65
CA PRO A 119 6.02 10.57 -5.02
C PRO A 119 4.94 11.53 -5.56
N VAL A 120 5.34 12.74 -5.95
CA VAL A 120 4.45 13.75 -6.54
C VAL A 120 4.60 13.73 -8.06
N ASP A 121 3.51 13.43 -8.76
CA ASP A 121 3.41 13.48 -10.23
C ASP A 121 3.20 14.94 -10.66
N ASN A 122 4.19 15.51 -11.34
CA ASN A 122 4.07 16.84 -11.94
C ASN A 122 3.54 16.80 -13.39
N GLY A 123 3.19 15.61 -13.87
CA GLY A 123 2.75 15.34 -15.23
C GLY A 123 3.91 14.98 -16.15
N PHE A 124 3.61 14.10 -17.11
CA PHE A 124 4.53 13.67 -18.15
C PHE A 124 3.84 13.70 -19.50
N THR A 125 4.64 13.83 -20.56
CA THR A 125 4.17 13.81 -21.93
C THR A 125 5.07 12.92 -22.76
N LEU A 126 4.48 12.05 -23.56
CA LEU A 126 5.15 11.28 -24.60
C LEU A 126 4.92 11.99 -25.94
N VAL A 127 6.02 12.30 -26.64
CA VAL A 127 5.98 12.88 -27.99
C VAL A 127 6.48 11.84 -28.97
N ILE A 128 5.61 11.40 -29.88
CA ILE A 128 5.94 10.45 -30.94
C ILE A 128 6.14 11.23 -32.23
N GLN A 129 7.38 11.23 -32.72
CA GLN A 129 7.75 11.85 -34.00
C GLN A 129 7.68 10.78 -35.10
N SER A 130 6.64 10.86 -35.93
CA SER A 130 6.45 10.01 -37.11
C SER A 130 6.22 10.87 -38.36
N ALA A 131 5.40 10.42 -39.31
CA ALA A 131 4.92 11.30 -40.38
C ALA A 131 4.15 12.51 -39.82
N ASP A 132 3.37 12.27 -38.76
CA ASP A 132 2.71 13.29 -37.95
C ASP A 132 3.25 13.25 -36.52
N THR A 133 3.34 14.43 -35.88
CA THR A 133 3.72 14.52 -34.47
C THR A 133 2.50 14.27 -33.60
N THR A 134 2.59 13.26 -32.72
CA THR A 134 1.54 12.96 -31.75
C THR A 134 2.04 13.21 -30.34
N THR A 135 1.23 13.91 -29.54
CA THR A 135 1.54 14.23 -28.14
C THR A 135 0.51 13.57 -27.24
N ILE A 136 0.98 12.73 -26.32
CA ILE A 136 0.14 11.92 -25.43
C ILE A 136 0.49 12.28 -23.99
N LYS A 137 -0.51 12.61 -23.18
CA LYS A 137 -0.34 12.74 -21.74
C LYS A 137 -0.12 11.35 -21.15
N VAL A 138 0.94 11.17 -20.38
CA VAL A 138 1.23 9.93 -19.65
C VAL A 138 1.27 10.19 -18.15
N TYR A 139 1.00 9.17 -17.37
CA TYR A 139 0.92 9.22 -15.91
C TYR A 139 2.00 8.34 -15.31
N GLN A 140 2.58 8.76 -14.19
CA GLN A 140 3.56 7.91 -13.52
C GLN A 140 2.89 6.67 -12.91
N LEU A 141 3.57 5.53 -12.99
CA LEU A 141 3.26 4.39 -12.12
C LEU A 141 3.75 4.66 -10.71
N TRP A 142 3.12 4.02 -9.72
CA TRP A 142 3.64 4.01 -8.36
C TRP A 142 5.07 3.45 -8.38
N PRO A 143 6.05 4.12 -7.76
CA PRO A 143 7.43 3.68 -7.82
C PRO A 143 7.60 2.34 -7.11
N ASN A 144 8.48 1.49 -7.64
CA ASN A 144 8.97 0.33 -6.91
C ASN A 144 9.96 0.82 -5.85
N LEU A 145 9.56 0.75 -4.57
CA LEU A 145 10.27 1.30 -3.42
C LEU A 145 10.56 2.80 -3.59
N ILE A 146 11.84 3.19 -3.63
CA ILE A 146 12.29 4.59 -3.64
C ILE A 146 12.70 5.08 -5.04
N ARG A 147 12.60 4.23 -6.08
CA ARG A 147 13.03 4.60 -7.43
C ARG A 147 11.93 5.39 -8.14
N LEU A 148 12.04 6.71 -8.09
CA LEU A 148 11.11 7.60 -8.78
C LEU A 148 11.22 7.45 -10.30
N ASN A 149 10.08 7.52 -10.96
CA ASN A 149 9.98 7.59 -12.42
C ASN A 149 10.19 9.04 -12.86
N SER A 150 11.43 9.55 -12.72
CA SER A 150 11.76 10.96 -12.97
C SER A 150 12.82 11.12 -14.06
N PHE A 151 12.51 11.96 -15.04
CA PHE A 151 13.39 12.35 -16.13
C PHE A 151 13.34 13.88 -16.29
N PRO A 152 14.06 14.66 -15.45
CA PRO A 152 13.98 16.12 -15.46
C PRO A 152 14.29 16.75 -16.83
N ASP A 153 15.28 16.19 -17.52
CA ASP A 153 15.69 16.63 -18.86
C ASP A 153 14.92 15.90 -19.98
N GLY A 154 13.98 15.02 -19.62
CA GLY A 154 13.35 14.06 -20.52
C GLY A 154 14.30 12.95 -20.97
N ILE A 155 13.76 12.05 -21.79
CA ILE A 155 14.54 11.02 -22.52
C ILE A 155 14.02 10.96 -23.95
N SER A 156 14.89 10.57 -24.88
CA SER A 156 14.54 10.39 -26.29
C SER A 156 15.27 9.18 -26.84
N GLY A 157 14.61 8.43 -27.72
CA GLY A 157 15.16 7.23 -28.30
C GLY A 157 14.15 6.54 -29.22
N PRO A 158 14.56 5.45 -29.90
CA PRO A 158 13.65 4.64 -30.68
C PRO A 158 12.49 4.13 -29.83
N PHE A 159 11.29 4.12 -30.38
CA PHE A 159 10.10 3.65 -29.68
C PHE A 159 9.82 2.19 -30.06
N LEU A 160 9.74 1.31 -29.05
CA LEU A 160 9.60 -0.13 -29.26
C LEU A 160 8.40 -0.68 -28.49
N TYR A 161 7.58 -1.52 -29.13
CA TYR A 161 6.55 -2.28 -28.42
C TYR A 161 7.13 -3.60 -27.87
N GLY A 162 7.08 -3.76 -26.55
CA GLY A 162 7.59 -4.91 -25.79
C GLY A 162 6.53 -5.92 -25.33
N GLY A 163 5.24 -5.64 -25.56
CA GLY A 163 4.14 -6.50 -25.09
C GLY A 163 4.18 -6.69 -23.57
N LYS A 164 4.14 -7.94 -23.11
CA LYS A 164 4.20 -8.33 -21.69
C LYS A 164 5.60 -8.24 -21.06
N GLY A 165 6.63 -7.83 -21.79
CA GLY A 165 8.00 -7.70 -21.26
C GLY A 165 8.81 -9.00 -21.24
N GLU A 166 8.30 -10.08 -21.83
CA GLU A 166 9.05 -11.33 -21.97
C GLU A 166 10.30 -11.15 -22.86
N PHE A 167 11.41 -11.80 -22.53
CA PHE A 167 12.64 -11.74 -23.33
C PHE A 167 12.40 -12.15 -24.80
N SER A 168 11.53 -13.13 -25.02
CA SER A 168 11.12 -13.59 -26.36
C SER A 168 10.54 -12.46 -27.22
N ALA A 169 9.77 -11.54 -26.61
CA ALA A 169 9.14 -10.41 -27.27
C ALA A 169 10.15 -9.33 -27.67
N LEU A 170 11.37 -9.37 -27.13
CA LEU A 170 12.47 -8.45 -27.41
C LEU A 170 13.50 -9.01 -28.40
N ASN A 171 13.41 -10.29 -28.76
CA ASN A 171 14.35 -10.94 -29.68
C ASN A 171 14.40 -10.23 -31.04
N GLY A 172 15.62 -9.94 -31.51
CA GLY A 172 15.86 -9.28 -32.79
C GLY A 172 15.54 -7.77 -32.81
N LYS A 173 15.15 -7.17 -31.69
CA LYS A 173 14.88 -5.74 -31.55
C LYS A 173 16.09 -5.01 -30.96
N GLN A 174 16.32 -3.77 -31.37
CA GLN A 174 17.30 -2.89 -30.73
C GLN A 174 16.73 -2.35 -29.41
N VAL A 175 17.10 -2.98 -28.30
CA VAL A 175 16.60 -2.60 -26.95
C VAL A 175 17.44 -1.50 -26.33
N ASP A 176 18.77 -1.54 -26.50
CA ASP A 176 19.67 -0.55 -25.93
C ASP A 176 19.37 0.86 -26.50
N GLY A 177 19.18 1.83 -25.60
CA GLY A 177 18.79 3.20 -25.93
C GLY A 177 17.32 3.41 -26.35
N SER A 178 16.49 2.37 -26.36
CA SER A 178 15.07 2.46 -26.77
C SER A 178 14.14 2.78 -25.60
N ILE A 179 13.03 3.44 -25.91
CA ILE A 179 11.88 3.62 -25.01
C ILE A 179 10.89 2.50 -25.32
N VAL A 180 10.70 1.57 -24.36
CA VAL A 180 9.87 0.38 -24.54
C VAL A 180 8.46 0.63 -23.98
N LEU A 181 7.45 0.53 -24.84
CA LEU A 181 6.04 0.48 -24.46
C LEU A 181 5.67 -0.96 -24.09
N MET A 182 5.16 -1.15 -22.88
CA MET A 182 4.72 -2.43 -22.37
C MET A 182 3.24 -2.39 -21.98
N ASP A 183 2.60 -3.55 -22.01
CA ASP A 183 1.25 -3.73 -21.49
C ASP A 183 1.23 -3.55 -19.96
N PHE A 184 0.18 -2.96 -19.42
CA PHE A 184 0.10 -2.64 -17.98
C PHE A 184 0.18 -3.87 -17.07
N ASP A 185 -0.42 -4.99 -17.49
CA ASP A 185 -0.43 -6.25 -16.75
C ASP A 185 0.72 -7.16 -17.19
N CYS A 186 1.93 -6.60 -17.23
CA CYS A 186 3.17 -7.36 -17.28
C CYS A 186 3.55 -7.67 -15.82
N GLN A 187 3.44 -8.95 -15.42
CA GLN A 187 3.85 -9.38 -14.08
C GLN A 187 5.33 -9.05 -13.85
N ASP A 188 5.73 -8.88 -12.58
CA ASP A 188 7.14 -8.84 -12.19
C ASP A 188 7.88 -10.13 -12.59
#